data_AF-A0A970WE11-F1
#
_entry.id   AF-A0A970WE11-F1
#
_cell.length_a   1.000
_cell.length_b   1.000
_cell.length_c   1.000
_cell.angle_alpha   90.00
_cell.angle_beta   90.00
_cell.angle_gamma   90.00
#
_symmetry.space_group_name_H-M   'P 1'
#
loop_
_entity.id
_entity.type
_entity.pdbx_description
1 polymer ?
#
loop_
_entity_poly.entity_id
_entity_poly.type
_entity_poly.pdbx_seq_one_letter_code
_entity_poly.pdbx_strand_id
1 'polypeptide(L)'
;MCGLIAQCGERPHEAQQSPEQGKVTDYGSDIVSAIRRSSEAIRLNPKGLKAYCLRAEGYLATQLSDQIAKAIADCDEVIRLDPKNAEAYRIRARAYEEKRDWDSFGKAIDDLNEAIRLDLKNPHLYRARGMTAFKMGRSGYDFNVNLQKLEELNREQKELEEALKELEKE
;
A
#
# COMPACT_ATOMS: atom_id res chain seq x y z
N MET A 1 -76.10 10.65 -5.15
CA MET A 1 -74.74 10.05 -5.19
C MET A 1 -74.88 8.56 -4.86
N CYS A 2 -75.13 7.74 -5.87
CA CYS A 2 -75.17 6.28 -5.72
C CYS A 2 -73.87 5.70 -6.31
N GLY A 3 -73.18 4.91 -5.48
CA GLY A 3 -71.80 4.49 -5.65
C GLY A 3 -71.55 3.50 -6.79
N LEU A 4 -70.32 3.56 -7.30
CA LEU A 4 -69.77 2.71 -8.35
C LEU A 4 -69.62 1.25 -7.91
N ILE A 5 -70.41 0.39 -8.54
CA ILE A 5 -70.08 -0.77 -9.41
C ILE A 5 -68.67 -1.41 -9.31
N ALA A 6 -68.71 -2.75 -9.17
CA ALA A 6 -67.84 -3.85 -9.68
C ALA A 6 -66.42 -4.11 -9.13
N GLN A 7 -66.35 -5.06 -8.19
CA GLN A 7 -65.97 -6.48 -8.35
C GLN A 7 -64.82 -6.93 -9.29
N CYS A 8 -64.13 -7.98 -8.81
CA CYS A 8 -63.11 -8.87 -9.39
C CYS A 8 -61.66 -8.42 -9.12
N GLY A 9 -60.82 -9.10 -8.35
CA GLY A 9 -60.76 -10.53 -8.05
C GLY A 9 -59.57 -11.12 -8.79
N GLU A 10 -58.41 -11.23 -8.12
CA GLU A 10 -57.33 -12.19 -8.39
C GLU A 10 -56.17 -11.93 -7.42
N ARG A 11 -55.91 -12.89 -6.51
CA ARG A 11 -54.54 -13.15 -6.07
C ARG A 11 -53.97 -14.15 -7.06
N PRO A 12 -52.76 -13.92 -7.57
CA PRO A 12 -51.83 -15.04 -7.60
C PRO A 12 -50.39 -14.66 -7.24
N HIS A 13 -49.77 -15.58 -6.50
CA HIS A 13 -48.40 -16.06 -6.63
C HIS A 13 -47.24 -15.07 -6.82
N GLU A 14 -46.32 -15.14 -5.86
CA GLU A 14 -44.87 -15.19 -6.13
C GLU A 14 -44.39 -14.33 -7.29
N ALA A 15 -44.23 -13.01 -7.03
CA ALA A 15 -43.31 -12.22 -7.81
C ALA A 15 -41.89 -12.72 -7.50
N GLN A 16 -41.45 -13.65 -8.36
CA GLN A 16 -40.09 -14.10 -8.54
C GLN A 16 -39.11 -12.96 -8.25
N GLN A 17 -38.29 -13.12 -7.20
CA GLN A 17 -37.01 -12.44 -7.12
C GLN A 17 -36.15 -12.97 -8.27
N SER A 18 -36.26 -12.34 -9.43
CA SER A 18 -35.23 -12.45 -10.45
C SER A 18 -34.05 -11.57 -10.03
N PRO A 19 -32.83 -12.12 -9.92
CA PRO A 19 -31.64 -11.33 -9.63
C PRO A 19 -31.18 -10.69 -10.95
N GLU A 20 -31.62 -9.47 -11.21
CA GLU A 20 -31.07 -8.69 -12.32
C GLU A 20 -29.69 -8.11 -11.92
N GLN A 21 -28.69 -8.94 -12.18
CA GLN A 21 -27.36 -8.59 -12.68
C GLN A 21 -26.94 -7.12 -12.55
N GLY A 22 -26.32 -6.81 -11.41
CA GLY A 22 -25.26 -5.81 -11.34
C GLY A 22 -24.00 -6.52 -10.91
N LYS A 23 -23.10 -6.87 -11.83
CA LYS A 23 -21.72 -7.24 -11.48
C LYS A 23 -20.97 -5.96 -11.09
N VAL A 24 -21.45 -5.29 -10.04
CA VAL A 24 -20.69 -4.26 -9.35
C VAL A 24 -19.55 -5.03 -8.70
N THR A 25 -18.32 -4.69 -9.02
CA THR A 25 -17.15 -5.32 -8.42
C THR A 25 -17.13 -5.02 -6.93
N ASP A 26 -17.74 -5.91 -6.14
CA ASP A 26 -17.87 -5.93 -4.67
C ASP A 26 -16.52 -6.03 -3.94
N TYR A 27 -15.41 -6.07 -4.68
CA TYR A 27 -14.06 -6.13 -4.13
C TYR A 27 -13.78 -5.06 -3.07
N GLY A 28 -14.30 -3.84 -3.25
CA GLY A 28 -14.16 -2.77 -2.25
C GLY A 28 -14.95 -3.04 -0.96
N SER A 29 -16.14 -3.63 -1.06
CA SER A 29 -16.98 -3.95 0.10
C SER A 29 -16.48 -5.20 0.84
N ASP A 30 -15.87 -6.14 0.13
CA ASP A 30 -15.14 -7.26 0.70
C ASP A 30 -13.92 -6.81 1.52
N ILE A 31 -13.11 -5.88 0.99
CA ILE A 31 -11.95 -5.33 1.71
C ILE A 31 -12.37 -4.61 3.00
N VAL A 32 -13.38 -3.73 2.93
CA VAL A 32 -13.89 -3.02 4.11
C VAL A 32 -14.45 -3.99 5.14
N SER A 33 -15.18 -5.01 4.69
CA SER A 33 -15.70 -6.05 5.56
C SER A 33 -14.58 -6.90 6.19
N ALA A 34 -13.49 -7.19 5.47
CA ALA A 34 -12.32 -7.89 5.98
C ALA A 34 -11.58 -7.08 7.06
N ILE A 35 -11.38 -5.78 6.85
CA ILE A 35 -10.78 -4.87 7.84
C ILE A 35 -11.62 -4.85 9.12
N ARG A 36 -12.95 -4.77 8.99
CA ARG A 36 -13.88 -4.78 10.14
C ARG A 36 -13.80 -6.09 10.93
N ARG A 37 -13.85 -7.24 10.25
CA ARG A 37 -13.74 -8.56 10.90
C ARG A 37 -12.41 -8.74 11.61
N SER A 38 -11.33 -8.28 10.99
CA SER A 38 -9.99 -8.35 11.59
C SER A 38 -9.89 -7.45 12.83
N SER A 39 -10.51 -6.28 12.81
CA SER A 39 -10.56 -5.38 13.97
C SER A 39 -11.34 -5.98 15.15
N GLU A 40 -12.46 -6.66 14.86
CA GLU A 40 -13.21 -7.39 15.89
C GLU A 40 -12.40 -8.57 16.44
N ALA A 41 -11.69 -9.31 15.59
CA ALA A 41 -10.81 -10.38 16.03
C ALA A 41 -9.68 -9.88 16.95
N ILE A 42 -9.10 -8.71 16.66
CA ILE A 42 -8.12 -8.05 17.53
C ILE A 42 -8.74 -7.64 18.87
N ARG A 43 -9.97 -7.12 18.86
CA ARG A 43 -10.70 -6.76 20.09
C ARG A 43 -10.93 -7.98 20.99
N LEU A 44 -11.27 -9.12 20.40
CA LEU A 44 -11.51 -10.37 21.12
C LEU A 44 -10.22 -11.05 21.57
N ASN A 45 -9.15 -10.98 20.77
CA ASN A 45 -7.85 -11.52 21.08
C ASN A 45 -6.71 -10.58 20.61
N PRO A 46 -6.24 -9.69 21.50
CA PRO A 46 -5.19 -8.72 21.17
C PRO A 46 -3.82 -9.33 20.85
N LYS A 47 -3.61 -10.63 21.11
CA LYS A 47 -2.36 -11.33 20.76
C LYS A 47 -2.50 -12.17 19.47
N GLY A 48 -3.64 -12.07 18.79
CA GLY A 48 -3.92 -12.81 17.57
C GLY A 48 -3.18 -12.23 16.36
N LEU A 49 -1.93 -12.65 16.13
CA LEU A 49 -1.06 -12.16 15.04
C LEU A 49 -1.74 -12.16 13.67
N LYS A 50 -2.46 -13.23 13.35
CA LYS A 50 -3.16 -13.39 12.07
C LYS A 50 -4.14 -12.25 11.80
N ALA A 51 -4.83 -11.74 12.82
CA ALA A 51 -5.81 -10.67 12.65
C ALA A 51 -5.14 -9.34 12.27
N TYR A 52 -3.98 -9.04 12.86
CA TYR A 52 -3.17 -7.89 12.47
C TYR A 52 -2.66 -8.01 11.04
N CYS A 53 -2.11 -9.17 10.64
CA CYS A 53 -1.67 -9.38 9.25
C CYS A 53 -2.81 -9.20 8.24
N LEU A 54 -3.97 -9.81 8.49
CA LEU A 54 -5.14 -9.68 7.61
C LEU A 54 -5.64 -8.24 7.52
N ARG A 55 -5.60 -7.49 8.64
CA ARG A 55 -6.00 -6.09 8.65
C ARG A 55 -5.01 -5.21 7.88
N ALA A 56 -3.71 -5.45 8.05
CA ALA A 56 -2.66 -4.77 7.28
C ALA A 56 -2.82 -5.02 5.77
N GLU A 57 -3.03 -6.27 5.35
CA GLU A 57 -3.28 -6.58 3.94
C GLU A 57 -4.56 -5.92 3.40
N GLY A 58 -5.61 -5.88 4.21
CA GLY A 58 -6.84 -5.15 3.90
C GLY A 58 -6.59 -3.67 3.68
N TYR A 59 -5.84 -3.01 4.58
CA TYR A 59 -5.45 -1.62 4.42
C TYR A 59 -4.62 -1.37 3.16
N LEU A 60 -3.69 -2.27 2.82
CA LEU A 60 -2.92 -2.17 1.57
C LEU A 60 -3.76 -2.42 0.32
N ALA A 61 -4.87 -3.14 0.44
CA ALA A 61 -5.79 -3.37 -0.67
C ALA A 61 -6.67 -2.14 -0.96
N THR A 62 -6.81 -1.18 -0.03
CA THR A 62 -7.60 0.03 -0.29
C THR A 62 -6.86 1.06 -1.15
N GLN A 63 -5.54 0.94 -1.31
CA GLN A 63 -4.69 1.89 -2.06
C GLN A 63 -4.84 3.36 -1.64
N LEU A 64 -5.19 3.60 -0.37
CA LEU A 64 -5.33 4.95 0.20
C LEU A 64 -4.08 5.25 1.02
N SER A 65 -3.48 6.42 0.81
CA SER A 65 -2.26 6.88 1.51
C SER A 65 -2.38 6.74 3.02
N ASP A 66 -3.54 7.12 3.58
CA ASP A 66 -3.78 7.13 5.02
C ASP A 66 -3.86 5.73 5.64
N GLN A 67 -4.13 4.71 4.81
CA GLN A 67 -4.23 3.33 5.27
C GLN A 67 -2.85 2.64 5.27
N ILE A 68 -1.88 3.16 4.50
CA ILE A 68 -0.50 2.65 4.50
C ILE A 68 0.11 2.74 5.92
N ALA A 69 -0.10 3.87 6.60
CA ALA A 69 0.39 4.05 7.96
C ALA A 69 -0.20 3.04 8.96
N LYS A 70 -1.50 2.70 8.79
CA LYS A 70 -2.16 1.69 9.63
C LYS A 70 -1.67 0.28 9.34
N ALA A 71 -1.41 -0.03 8.06
CA ALA A 71 -0.81 -1.32 7.70
C ALA A 71 0.58 -1.50 8.33
N ILE A 72 1.41 -0.45 8.31
CA ILE A 72 2.72 -0.46 8.97
C ILE A 72 2.56 -0.70 10.47
N ALA A 73 1.67 0.04 11.13
CA ALA A 73 1.43 -0.10 12.57
C ALA A 73 0.95 -1.50 12.97
N ASP A 74 0.08 -2.11 12.17
CA ASP A 74 -0.36 -3.50 12.39
C ASP A 74 0.79 -4.50 12.23
N CYS A 75 1.68 -4.28 11.24
CA CYS A 75 2.87 -5.12 11.08
C CYS A 75 3.87 -4.93 12.21
N ASP A 76 4.07 -3.70 12.69
CA ASP A 76 4.93 -3.40 13.84
C ASP A 76 4.46 -4.14 15.09
N GLU A 77 3.15 -4.22 15.31
CA GLU A 77 2.59 -4.97 16.43
C GLU A 77 2.81 -6.48 16.28
N VAL A 78 2.69 -7.03 15.06
CA VAL A 78 3.04 -8.44 14.82
C VAL A 78 4.51 -8.71 15.09
N ILE A 79 5.41 -7.85 14.60
CA ILE A 79 6.86 -7.98 14.80
C ILE A 79 7.22 -7.83 16.28
N ARG A 80 6.54 -6.96 17.03
CA ARG A 80 6.73 -6.79 18.47
C ARG A 80 6.32 -8.04 19.25
N LEU A 81 5.23 -8.70 18.85
CA LEU A 81 4.72 -9.91 19.48
C LEU A 81 5.48 -11.18 19.05
N ASP A 82 5.91 -11.24 17.79
CA ASP A 82 6.68 -12.32 17.20
C ASP A 82 7.73 -11.78 16.20
N PRO A 83 8.96 -11.51 16.66
CA PRO A 83 10.05 -11.03 15.81
C PRO A 83 10.52 -12.04 14.75
N LYS A 84 10.03 -13.28 14.76
CA LYS A 84 10.39 -14.31 13.78
C LYS A 84 9.32 -14.47 12.68
N ASN A 85 8.33 -13.59 12.65
CA ASN A 85 7.26 -13.64 11.68
C ASN A 85 7.70 -13.07 10.32
N ALA A 86 8.23 -13.92 9.44
CA ALA A 86 8.67 -13.52 8.10
C ALA A 86 7.58 -12.82 7.28
N GLU A 87 6.32 -13.21 7.49
CA GLU A 87 5.18 -12.66 6.77
C GLU A 87 4.90 -11.20 7.16
N ALA A 88 5.04 -10.85 8.44
CA ALA A 88 4.89 -9.47 8.91
C ALA A 88 5.91 -8.53 8.27
N TYR A 89 7.18 -8.95 8.18
CA TYR A 89 8.21 -8.20 7.47
C TYR A 89 7.88 -8.06 5.98
N ARG A 90 7.43 -9.13 5.32
CA ARG A 90 7.02 -9.08 3.91
C ARG A 90 5.86 -8.10 3.66
N ILE A 91 4.84 -8.10 4.53
CA ILE A 91 3.69 -7.20 4.41
C ILE A 91 4.13 -5.74 4.69
N ARG A 92 4.97 -5.50 5.69
CA ARG A 92 5.48 -4.16 6.00
C ARG A 92 6.35 -3.61 4.87
N ALA A 93 7.17 -4.45 4.24
CA ALA A 93 7.91 -4.08 3.04
C ALA A 93 6.99 -3.63 1.92
N ARG A 94 5.91 -4.38 1.65
CA ARG A 94 4.89 -3.97 0.67
C ARG A 94 4.27 -2.63 1.06
N ALA A 95 3.98 -2.39 2.34
CA ALA A 95 3.45 -1.11 2.80
C ALA A 95 4.40 0.06 2.53
N TYR A 96 5.70 -0.14 2.73
CA TYR A 96 6.70 0.86 2.37
C TYR A 96 6.78 1.09 0.86
N GLU A 97 6.68 0.05 0.03
CA GLU A 97 6.66 0.22 -1.44
C GLU A 97 5.51 1.12 -1.94
N GLU A 98 4.34 1.05 -1.30
CA GLU A 98 3.18 1.86 -1.67
C GLU A 98 3.39 3.36 -1.44
N LYS A 99 4.39 3.75 -0.62
CA LYS A 99 4.75 5.18 -0.44
C LYS A 99 5.49 5.76 -1.64
N ARG A 100 6.13 4.90 -2.46
CA ARG A 100 6.77 5.25 -3.73
C ARG A 100 7.86 6.33 -3.63
N ASP A 101 8.53 6.42 -2.48
CA ASP A 101 9.69 7.27 -2.25
C ASP A 101 10.95 6.43 -1.99
N TRP A 102 12.12 7.05 -2.19
CA TRP A 102 13.41 6.36 -2.16
C TRP A 102 13.73 5.78 -0.77
N ASP A 103 13.48 6.54 0.30
CA ASP A 103 13.73 6.10 1.68
C ASP A 103 12.86 4.89 2.04
N SER A 104 11.59 4.91 1.63
CA SER A 104 10.67 3.80 1.85
C SER A 104 11.06 2.56 1.05
N PHE A 105 11.59 2.70 -0.17
CA PHE A 105 12.14 1.55 -0.88
C PHE A 105 13.33 0.92 -0.15
N GLY A 106 14.20 1.74 0.46
CA GLY A 106 15.28 1.25 1.33
C GLY A 106 14.75 0.41 2.50
N LYS A 107 13.77 0.95 3.24
CA LYS A 107 13.10 0.25 4.35
C LYS A 107 12.44 -1.06 3.91
N ALA A 108 11.82 -1.07 2.72
CA ALA A 108 11.21 -2.27 2.16
C ALA A 108 12.25 -3.36 1.86
N ILE A 109 13.42 -2.99 1.35
CA ILE A 109 14.53 -3.93 1.10
C ILE A 109 15.05 -4.54 2.41
N ASP A 110 15.20 -3.72 3.45
CA ASP A 110 15.65 -4.18 4.77
C ASP A 110 14.68 -5.20 5.38
N ASP A 111 13.39 -4.91 5.34
CA ASP A 111 12.34 -5.84 5.78
C ASP A 111 12.34 -7.14 4.97
N LEU A 112 12.54 -7.06 3.65
CA LEU A 112 12.62 -8.26 2.81
C LEU A 112 13.88 -9.08 3.08
N ASN A 113 15.00 -8.44 3.42
CA ASN A 113 16.21 -9.16 3.85
C ASN A 113 15.95 -9.92 5.15
N GLU A 114 15.25 -9.31 6.11
CA GLU A 114 14.89 -9.98 7.35
C GLU A 114 13.90 -11.13 7.12
N ALA A 115 12.88 -10.92 6.28
CA ALA A 115 11.96 -11.99 5.87
C ALA A 115 12.71 -13.17 5.22
N ILE A 116 13.66 -12.90 4.32
CA ILE A 116 14.49 -13.94 3.67
C ILE A 116 15.35 -14.67 4.71
N ARG A 117 15.92 -13.96 5.68
CA ARG A 117 16.71 -14.55 6.76
C ARG A 117 15.89 -15.55 7.58
N LEU A 118 14.61 -15.25 7.78
CA LEU A 118 13.65 -16.09 8.52
C LEU A 118 13.10 -17.26 7.67
N ASP A 119 12.93 -17.07 6.37
CA ASP A 119 12.41 -18.08 5.42
C ASP A 119 13.21 -18.11 4.11
N LEU A 120 14.39 -18.74 4.16
CA LEU A 120 15.34 -18.84 3.05
C LEU A 120 14.81 -19.61 1.83
N LYS A 121 13.75 -20.42 2.00
CA LYS A 121 13.23 -21.29 0.93
C LYS A 121 12.07 -20.67 0.18
N ASN A 122 11.64 -19.47 0.56
CA ASN A 122 10.50 -18.82 -0.05
C ASN A 122 10.89 -17.96 -1.26
N PRO A 123 10.65 -18.43 -2.49
CA PRO A 123 11.05 -17.70 -3.69
C PRO A 123 10.28 -16.38 -3.86
N HIS A 124 9.11 -16.23 -3.24
CA HIS A 124 8.34 -14.99 -3.33
C HIS A 124 9.04 -13.82 -2.65
N LEU A 125 9.84 -14.07 -1.61
CA LEU A 125 10.60 -13.03 -0.91
C LEU A 125 11.75 -12.49 -1.76
N TYR A 126 12.50 -13.37 -2.43
CA TYR A 126 13.55 -12.96 -3.37
C TYR A 126 12.97 -12.19 -4.57
N ARG A 127 11.84 -12.66 -5.10
CA ARG A 127 11.13 -11.96 -6.17
C ARG A 127 10.68 -10.57 -5.72
N ALA A 128 10.07 -10.47 -4.54
CA ALA A 128 9.65 -9.20 -3.96
C ALA A 128 10.85 -8.25 -3.85
N ARG A 129 11.97 -8.70 -3.26
CA ARG A 129 13.18 -7.88 -3.10
C ARG A 129 13.74 -7.38 -4.44
N GLY A 130 13.78 -8.25 -5.44
CA GLY A 130 14.21 -7.87 -6.79
C GLY A 130 13.30 -6.81 -7.42
N MET A 131 11.97 -6.96 -7.24
CA MET A 131 11.00 -5.96 -7.69
C MET A 131 11.14 -4.63 -6.94
N THR A 132 11.37 -4.66 -5.63
CA THR A 132 11.62 -3.47 -4.81
C THR A 132 12.87 -2.73 -5.28
N ALA A 133 13.99 -3.44 -5.46
CA ALA A 133 15.23 -2.85 -5.94
C ALA A 133 15.09 -2.26 -7.34
N PHE A 134 14.34 -2.93 -8.23
CA PHE A 134 14.03 -2.39 -9.55
C PHE A 134 13.17 -1.12 -9.48
N LYS A 135 12.15 -1.09 -8.60
CA LYS A 135 11.33 0.11 -8.35
C LYS A 135 12.17 1.24 -7.78
N MET A 136 13.07 0.96 -6.85
CA MET A 136 14.01 1.93 -6.27
C MET A 136 14.90 2.56 -7.35
N GLY A 137 15.50 1.73 -8.22
CA GLY A 137 16.29 2.21 -9.36
C GLY A 137 15.48 3.00 -10.38
N ARG A 138 14.23 2.60 -10.67
CA ARG A 138 13.31 3.35 -11.53
C ARG A 138 12.76 4.61 -10.88
N SER A 139 12.73 4.67 -9.55
CA SER A 139 12.22 5.83 -8.82
C SER A 139 13.09 7.06 -9.06
N GLY A 140 14.28 6.92 -9.66
CA GLY A 140 14.87 7.95 -10.51
C GLY A 140 15.07 9.32 -9.84
N TYR A 141 15.12 9.37 -8.51
CA TYR A 141 15.49 10.56 -7.76
C TYR A 141 16.93 11.00 -8.11
N ASP A 142 17.72 10.04 -8.60
CA ASP A 142 19.09 10.17 -9.08
C ASP A 142 19.22 10.86 -10.47
N PHE A 143 18.13 11.07 -11.24
CA PHE A 143 18.23 11.92 -12.44
C PHE A 143 18.01 13.39 -12.09
N ASN A 144 16.96 13.70 -11.31
CA ASN A 144 16.58 15.08 -11.03
C ASN A 144 17.49 15.76 -9.99
N VAL A 145 17.94 15.04 -8.95
CA VAL A 145 18.89 15.61 -7.96
C VAL A 145 20.29 15.73 -8.56
N ASN A 146 20.76 14.75 -9.32
CA ASN A 146 22.04 14.88 -10.02
C ASN A 146 22.00 15.99 -11.06
N LEU A 147 20.88 16.19 -11.78
CA LEU A 147 20.73 17.30 -12.71
C LEU A 147 20.75 18.66 -11.99
N GLN A 148 20.01 18.82 -10.89
CA GLN A 148 20.07 20.06 -10.09
C GLN A 148 21.46 20.33 -9.53
N LYS A 149 22.16 19.29 -9.03
CA LYS A 149 23.51 19.46 -8.50
C LYS A 149 24.52 19.77 -9.59
N LEU A 150 24.36 19.17 -10.78
CA LEU A 150 25.17 19.46 -11.97
C LEU A 150 24.94 20.90 -12.46
N GLU A 151 23.70 21.38 -12.44
CA GLU A 151 23.33 22.76 -12.80
C GLU A 151 23.92 23.78 -11.81
N GLU A 152 23.88 23.50 -10.51
CA GLU A 152 24.53 24.32 -9.48
C GLU A 152 26.04 24.40 -9.67
N LEU A 153 26.71 23.26 -9.85
CA LEU A 153 28.17 23.20 -10.05
C LEU A 153 28.59 23.95 -11.33
N ASN A 154 27.83 23.82 -12.41
CA ASN A 154 28.08 24.58 -13.64
C ASN A 154 27.88 26.09 -13.46
N ARG A 155 26.91 26.52 -12.63
CA ARG A 155 26.71 27.94 -12.30
C ARG A 155 27.88 28.49 -11.48
N GLU A 156 28.28 27.79 -10.43
CA GLU A 156 29.42 28.17 -9.58
C GLU A 156 30.73 28.25 -10.39
N GLN A 157 30.94 27.30 -11.30
CA GLN A 157 32.11 27.31 -12.19
C GLN A 157 32.11 28.54 -13.12
N LYS A 158 30.94 28.90 -13.67
CA LYS A 158 30.82 30.08 -14.54
C LYS A 158 31.08 31.38 -13.77
N GLU A 159 30.56 31.50 -12.55
CA GLU A 159 30.81 32.65 -11.68
C GLU A 159 32.30 32.78 -11.33
N LEU A 160 33.00 31.65 -11.10
CA LEU A 160 34.45 31.63 -10.86
C LEU A 160 35.24 32.07 -12.10
N GLU A 161 34.87 31.60 -13.29
CA GLU A 161 35.52 32.00 -14.54
C GLU A 161 35.34 33.50 -14.85
N GLU A 162 34.18 34.06 -14.53
CA GLU A 162 33.91 35.49 -14.66
C GLU A 162 34.73 36.30 -13.65
N ALA A 163 34.79 35.86 -12.38
CA ALA A 163 35.60 36.51 -11.36
C ALA A 163 37.10 36.51 -11.68
N LEU A 164 37.62 35.40 -12.23
CA LEU A 164 39.02 35.30 -12.68
C LEU A 164 39.33 36.28 -13.81
N LYS A 165 38.42 36.45 -14.77
CA LYS A 165 38.58 37.42 -15.88
C LYS A 165 38.61 38.87 -15.41
N GLU A 166 37.90 39.21 -14.35
CA GLU A 166 37.95 40.56 -13.79
C GLU A 166 39.26 40.80 -13.02
N LEU A 167 39.78 39.80 -12.30
CA LEU A 167 41.10 39.88 -11.66
C LEU A 167 42.26 40.01 -12.64
N GLU A 168 42.14 39.44 -13.85
CA GLU A 168 43.16 39.57 -14.90
C GLU A 168 43.15 40.93 -15.62
N LYS A 169 42.14 41.78 -15.38
CA LYS A 169 42.01 43.13 -15.97
C LYS A 169 42.56 44.24 -15.07
N GLU A 170 42.88 43.94 -13.81
CA GLU A 170 43.52 44.85 -12.84
C GLU A 170 45.05 44.75 -12.90
#